data_AF-A0A378L6Y6-F1
#
_entry.id   AF-A0A378L6Y6-F1
#
_cell.length_a   1.000
_cell.length_b   1.000
_cell.length_c   1.000
_cell.angle_alpha   90.00
_cell.angle_beta   90.00
_cell.angle_gamma   90.00
#
_symmetry.space_group_name_H-M   'P 1'
#
loop_
_entity.id
_entity.type
_entity.pdbx_description
1 polymer ?
#
loop_
_entity_poly.entity_id
_entity_poly.type
_entity_poly.pdbx_seq_one_letter_code
_entity_poly.pdbx_strand_id
1 'polypeptide(L)'
;MKSILLTALLLTFTTAALADDSVIITQTKSWQSVPVTVDEQAHTYTIEKGVTLPEGDYYYTYPGYRCLKEKKDIVGVNAVVFQAGIPGGSDIYCYAE
;
A
#
# COMPACT_ATOMS: atom_id res chain seq x y z
N MET A 1 -52.00 26.20 17.32
CA MET A 1 -50.63 26.40 17.82
C MET A 1 -49.99 25.02 17.91
N LYS A 2 -49.00 24.70 17.06
CA LYS A 2 -48.42 23.36 16.96
C LYS A 2 -46.94 23.44 17.28
N SER A 3 -46.54 22.63 18.24
CA SER A 3 -45.35 22.74 19.08
C SER A 3 -44.03 22.61 18.32
N ILE A 4 -43.06 23.38 18.80
CA ILE A 4 -41.64 23.36 18.44
C ILE A 4 -41.03 22.03 18.89
N LEU A 5 -40.33 21.33 18.01
CA LEU A 5 -39.36 20.30 18.38
C LEU A 5 -38.04 20.61 17.67
N LEU A 6 -37.14 21.28 18.39
CA LEU A 6 -35.69 21.19 18.15
C LEU A 6 -35.26 19.78 18.54
N THR A 7 -34.57 19.04 17.67
CA THR A 7 -33.49 18.16 18.14
C THR A 7 -32.55 17.69 17.04
N ALA A 8 -31.26 17.95 17.29
CA ALA A 8 -30.07 17.15 16.97
C ALA A 8 -29.76 16.84 15.49
N LEU A 9 -28.82 17.61 14.92
CA LEU A 9 -27.85 17.02 14.00
C LEU A 9 -26.51 16.91 14.74
N LEU A 10 -26.21 15.67 15.13
CA LEU A 10 -25.01 15.26 15.84
C LEU A 10 -23.76 15.64 15.06
N LEU A 11 -22.79 16.19 15.80
CA LEU A 11 -21.41 16.35 15.39
C LEU A 11 -20.92 15.04 14.76
N THR A 12 -20.64 15.06 13.46
CA THR A 12 -19.84 14.01 12.84
C THR A 12 -18.45 14.11 13.44
N PHE A 13 -18.17 13.26 14.43
CA PHE A 13 -16.81 13.02 14.87
C PHE A 13 -16.06 12.49 13.66
N THR A 14 -15.27 13.34 13.01
CA THR A 14 -14.21 12.89 12.12
C THR A 14 -13.24 12.15 13.03
N THR A 15 -13.41 10.85 13.17
CA THR A 15 -12.33 9.98 13.62
C THR A 15 -11.24 10.11 12.57
N ALA A 16 -10.34 11.07 12.77
CA ALA A 16 -9.00 10.93 12.24
C ALA A 16 -8.46 9.69 12.95
N ALA A 17 -8.59 8.54 12.30
CA ALA A 17 -7.80 7.37 12.64
C ALA A 17 -6.36 7.86 12.55
N LEU A 18 -5.70 8.01 13.69
CA LEU A 18 -4.26 8.14 13.71
C LEU A 18 -3.78 6.81 13.16
N ALA A 19 -3.40 6.81 11.88
CA ALA A 19 -2.86 5.64 11.22
C ALA A 19 -1.63 5.22 12.03
N ASP A 20 -1.67 4.01 12.58
CA ASP A 20 -0.46 3.30 12.96
C ASP A 20 0.28 3.00 11.65
N ASP A 21 0.92 4.03 11.07
CA ASP A 21 1.66 3.92 9.82
C ASP A 21 2.75 2.86 10.03
N SER A 22 2.67 1.76 9.29
CA SER A 22 3.67 0.71 9.35
C SER A 22 5.08 1.29 9.09
N VAL A 23 6.12 0.63 9.61
CA VAL A 23 7.53 1.05 9.39
C VAL A 23 7.80 1.28 7.90
N ILE A 24 7.18 0.45 7.05
CA ILE A 24 7.27 0.52 5.59
C ILE A 24 6.60 1.79 5.05
N ILE A 25 5.37 2.10 5.49
CA ILE A 25 4.66 3.34 5.11
C ILE A 25 5.48 4.56 5.52
N THR A 26 6.00 4.58 6.75
CA THR A 26 6.81 5.69 7.26
C THR A 26 8.09 5.88 6.44
N GLN A 27 8.82 4.80 6.14
CA GLN A 27 10.06 4.85 5.37
C GLN A 27 9.86 5.34 3.94
N THR A 28 8.76 4.92 3.31
CA THR A 28 8.48 5.19 1.90
C THR A 28 7.59 6.40 1.67
N LYS A 29 7.33 7.20 2.70
CA LYS A 29 6.42 8.34 2.65
C LYS A 29 6.77 9.37 1.56
N SER A 30 8.05 9.53 1.24
CA SER A 30 8.53 10.43 0.18
C SER A 30 8.85 9.73 -1.14
N TRP A 31 8.70 8.42 -1.21
CA TRP A 31 9.06 7.61 -2.37
C TRP A 31 7.95 7.67 -3.41
N GLN A 32 8.30 7.48 -4.67
CA GLN A 32 7.30 7.40 -5.74
C GLN A 32 6.62 6.03 -5.77
N SER A 33 5.32 6.02 -6.08
CA SER A 33 4.49 4.81 -6.13
C SER A 33 4.42 4.25 -7.55
N VAL A 34 4.72 2.97 -7.72
CA VAL A 34 4.59 2.26 -9.00
C VAL A 34 3.49 1.19 -8.89
N PRO A 35 2.34 1.34 -9.56
CA PRO A 35 1.30 0.32 -9.51
C PRO A 35 1.76 -0.97 -10.20
N VAL A 36 1.41 -2.11 -9.60
CA VAL A 36 1.63 -3.45 -10.16
C VAL A 36 0.36 -4.27 -10.14
N THR A 37 0.25 -5.19 -11.08
CA THR A 37 -0.73 -6.29 -11.02
C THR A 37 -0.05 -7.51 -10.42
N VAL A 38 -0.69 -8.16 -9.46
CA VAL A 38 -0.21 -9.40 -8.84
C VAL A 38 -1.06 -10.58 -9.27
N ASP A 39 -0.41 -11.72 -9.49
CA ASP A 39 -1.04 -13.03 -9.58
C ASP A 39 -0.68 -13.80 -8.30
N GLU A 40 -1.64 -13.87 -7.38
CA GLU A 40 -1.48 -14.54 -6.08
C GLU A 40 -1.33 -16.06 -6.22
N GLN A 41 -1.88 -16.67 -7.28
CA GLN A 41 -1.77 -18.12 -7.48
C GLN A 41 -0.39 -18.49 -8.03
N ALA A 42 0.10 -17.69 -8.98
CA ALA A 42 1.42 -17.89 -9.57
C ALA A 42 2.55 -17.28 -8.73
N HIS A 43 2.25 -16.50 -7.69
CA HIS A 43 3.21 -15.69 -6.94
C HIS A 43 4.07 -14.80 -7.84
N THR A 44 3.45 -14.16 -8.83
CA THR A 44 4.14 -13.24 -9.74
C THR A 44 3.54 -11.84 -9.74
N TYR A 45 4.31 -10.86 -10.21
CA TYR A 45 3.81 -9.50 -10.44
C TYR A 45 4.24 -8.96 -11.81
N THR A 46 3.44 -8.06 -12.36
CA THR A 46 3.75 -7.32 -13.58
C THR A 46 3.53 -5.84 -13.38
N ILE A 47 4.41 -5.03 -13.98
CA ILE A 47 4.22 -3.58 -14.09
C ILE A 47 3.41 -3.32 -15.35
N GLU A 48 2.44 -2.40 -15.29
CA GLU A 48 1.63 -2.05 -16.45
C GLU A 48 2.50 -1.61 -17.64
N LYS A 49 2.10 -2.04 -18.84
CA LYS A 49 2.84 -1.73 -20.06
C LYS A 49 2.85 -0.22 -20.29
N GLY A 50 4.06 0.34 -20.46
CA GLY A 50 4.24 1.78 -20.71
C GLY A 50 4.50 2.61 -19.45
N VAL A 51 4.52 1.99 -18.27
CA VAL A 51 5.02 2.64 -17.05
C VAL A 51 6.55 2.71 -17.10
N THR A 52 7.07 3.93 -17.08
CA THR A 52 8.51 4.17 -16.88
C THR A 52 8.80 4.11 -15.39
N LEU A 53 9.75 3.26 -15.00
CA LEU A 53 10.21 3.20 -13.62
C LEU A 53 10.87 4.52 -13.24
N PRO A 54 10.54 5.11 -12.08
CA PRO A 54 11.11 6.38 -11.73
C PRO A 54 12.61 6.31 -11.42
N GLU A 55 13.27 7.45 -11.58
CA GLU A 55 14.65 7.62 -11.14
C GLU A 55 14.68 7.81 -9.60
N GLY A 56 15.58 7.09 -8.93
CA GLY A 56 15.71 7.14 -7.47
C GLY A 56 14.80 6.14 -6.73
N ASP A 57 14.37 6.51 -5.52
CA ASP A 57 13.64 5.62 -4.61
C ASP A 57 12.14 5.55 -4.95
N TYR A 58 11.66 4.33 -5.12
CA TYR A 58 10.26 4.03 -5.35
C TYR A 58 9.87 2.69 -4.74
N TYR A 59 8.58 2.52 -4.53
CA TYR A 59 7.98 1.27 -4.08
C TYR A 59 6.92 0.81 -5.10
N TYR A 60 6.61 -0.48 -5.08
CA TYR A 60 5.49 -1.02 -5.85
C TYR A 60 4.24 -1.08 -4.99
N THR A 61 3.06 -0.92 -5.58
CA THR A 61 1.79 -0.99 -4.84
C THR A 61 0.73 -1.79 -5.59
N TYR A 62 -0.08 -2.51 -4.82
CA TYR A 62 -1.34 -3.12 -5.24
C TYR A 62 -2.31 -3.05 -4.03
N PRO A 63 -3.63 -3.29 -4.22
CA PRO A 63 -4.62 -3.01 -3.18
C PRO A 63 -4.29 -3.61 -1.80
N GLY A 64 -4.08 -2.74 -0.81
CA GLY A 64 -3.79 -3.12 0.58
C GLY A 64 -2.33 -3.43 0.88
N TYR A 65 -1.42 -3.24 -0.08
CA TYR A 65 -0.01 -3.61 0.08
C TYR A 65 0.97 -2.60 -0.51
N ARG A 66 2.11 -2.50 0.18
CA ARG A 66 3.31 -1.80 -0.26
C ARG A 66 4.46 -2.78 -0.42
N CYS A 67 5.11 -2.78 -1.58
CA CYS A 67 6.21 -3.70 -1.86
C CYS A 67 7.52 -2.99 -2.13
N LEU A 68 8.59 -3.56 -1.59
CA LEU A 68 9.95 -3.10 -1.75
C LEU A 68 10.75 -4.10 -2.58
N LYS A 69 11.78 -3.63 -3.28
CA LYS A 69 12.76 -4.50 -3.96
C LYS A 69 13.64 -5.27 -2.97
N GLU A 70 13.83 -4.70 -1.78
CA GLU A 70 14.63 -5.29 -0.73
C GLU A 70 13.73 -5.72 0.42
N LYS A 71 13.98 -6.93 0.93
CA LYS A 71 13.35 -7.39 2.15
C LYS A 71 13.78 -6.51 3.33
N LYS A 72 12.81 -6.11 4.13
CA LYS A 72 13.01 -5.51 5.45
C LYS A 72 12.65 -6.53 6.53
N ASP A 73 13.55 -6.66 7.49
CA ASP A 73 13.36 -7.50 8.67
C ASP A 73 12.66 -6.67 9.76
N ILE A 74 11.34 -6.83 9.83
CA ILE A 74 10.50 -6.14 10.81
C ILE A 74 9.94 -7.20 11.76
N VAL A 75 10.12 -7.00 13.06
CA VAL A 75 9.68 -7.96 14.09
C VAL A 75 8.17 -8.15 14.01
N GLY A 76 7.73 -9.41 13.87
CA GLY A 76 6.31 -9.78 13.82
C GLY A 76 5.61 -9.50 12.49
N VAL A 77 6.32 -9.02 11.46
CA VAL A 77 5.76 -8.74 10.13
C VAL A 77 6.39 -9.65 9.09
N ASN A 78 5.56 -10.39 8.37
CA ASN A 78 5.99 -11.23 7.26
C ASN A 78 5.67 -10.53 5.93
N ALA A 79 6.64 -10.51 5.02
CA ALA A 79 6.42 -10.05 3.67
C ALA A 79 5.87 -11.18 2.79
N VAL A 80 4.86 -10.86 1.97
CA VAL A 80 4.47 -11.71 0.85
C VAL A 80 5.47 -11.47 -0.29
N VAL A 81 6.01 -12.54 -0.87
CA VAL A 81 7.01 -12.43 -1.92
C VAL A 81 6.36 -12.70 -3.28
N PHE A 82 6.63 -11.83 -4.25
CA PHE A 82 6.24 -12.02 -5.64
C PHE A 82 7.46 -11.92 -6.54
N GLN A 83 7.55 -12.82 -7.51
CA GLN A 83 8.58 -12.79 -8.53
C GLN A 83 8.13 -11.95 -9.72
N ALA A 84 9.05 -11.31 -10.43
CA ALA A 84 8.68 -10.65 -11.67
C ALA A 84 8.09 -11.66 -12.67
N GLY A 85 6.96 -11.33 -13.30
CA GLY A 85 6.34 -12.13 -14.37
C GLY A 85 7.14 -12.15 -15.68
N ILE A 86 8.40 -11.69 -15.66
CA ILE A 86 9.34 -11.71 -16.77
C ILE A 86 10.63 -12.43 -16.37
N PRO A 87 11.24 -13.22 -17.27
CA PRO A 87 12.51 -13.87 -16.99
C PRO A 87 13.60 -12.85 -16.60
N GLY A 88 14.31 -13.13 -15.50
CA GLY A 88 15.42 -12.29 -15.02
C GLY A 88 15.00 -11.03 -14.27
N GLY A 89 13.71 -10.80 -14.04
CA GLY A 89 13.26 -9.75 -13.13
C GLY A 89 13.47 -10.15 -11.65
N SER A 90 13.51 -9.15 -10.78
CA SER A 90 13.77 -9.33 -9.34
C SER A 90 12.48 -9.62 -8.57
N ASP A 91 12.64 -10.20 -7.37
CA ASP A 91 11.54 -10.36 -6.43
C ASP A 91 11.16 -9.02 -5.78
N ILE A 92 9.91 -8.92 -5.34
CA ILE A 92 9.41 -7.84 -4.49
C ILE A 92 8.82 -8.40 -3.20
N TYR A 93 8.97 -7.63 -2.12
CA TYR A 93 8.56 -7.99 -0.76
C TYR A 93 7.44 -7.07 -0.31
N CYS A 94 6.24 -7.61 -0.18
CA CYS A 94 5.00 -6.87 0.02
C CYS A 94 4.52 -6.95 1.47
N TYR A 95 4.21 -5.80 2.03
CA TYR A 95 3.77 -5.58 3.41
C TYR A 95 2.37 -4.99 3.40
N ALA A 96 1.50 -5.46 4.29
CA ALA A 96 0.16 -4.92 4.43
C ALA A 96 0.21 -3.45 4.88
N GLU A 97 -0.67 -2.63 4.30
CA GLU A 97 -0.92 -1.24 4.70
C GLU A 97 -2.11 -1.12 5.67
#